data_AF-A0A1V5NUC7-F1
#
_entry.id   AF-A0A1V5NUC7-F1
#
_cell.length_a   1.000
_cell.length_b   1.000
_cell.length_c   1.000
_cell.angle_alpha   90.00
_cell.angle_beta   90.00
_cell.angle_gamma   90.00
#
_symmetry.space_group_name_H-M   'P 1'
#
loop_
_entity.id
_entity.type
_entity.pdbx_description
1 polymer ?
#
loop_
_entity_poly.entity_id
_entity_poly.type
_entity_poly.pdbx_seq_one_letter_code
_entity_poly.pdbx_strand_id
1 'polypeptide(L)'
;MDYTVQSGDTLFLIARRFGLTLDALLAANPGIRDPDLIYPGQVITVPVGDGQGDGMPGIPGQKPLNLLSVSLASGGEVQGSTNVPANPRFILNFDKNVVSDNVWENNRKSFSLQSQNMVSVPIDVTRIPETVDFSQRQNIFIQPQRPLTAGTAYGLHISPQLRSKAGVTLGRAVTINFRVIGQAPG
;
A
#
# COMPACT_ATOMS: atom_id res chain seq x y z
N MET A 1 -24.09 -15.39 8.77
CA MET A 1 -25.35 -14.63 8.60
C MET A 1 -25.72 -14.70 7.14
N ASP A 2 -27.00 -14.59 6.80
CA ASP A 2 -27.43 -14.81 5.42
C ASP A 2 -27.69 -13.47 4.73
N TYR A 3 -27.22 -13.36 3.49
CA TYR A 3 -27.38 -12.17 2.66
C TYR A 3 -28.15 -12.51 1.39
N THR A 4 -29.22 -11.76 1.14
CA THR A 4 -29.97 -11.85 -0.11
C THR A 4 -29.37 -10.91 -1.15
N VAL A 5 -28.83 -11.48 -2.22
CA VAL A 5 -28.24 -10.77 -3.36
C VAL A 5 -29.24 -9.77 -3.94
N GLN A 6 -28.79 -8.55 -4.20
CA GLN A 6 -29.58 -7.48 -4.78
C GLN A 6 -29.19 -7.23 -6.24
N SER A 7 -30.06 -6.52 -6.98
CA SER A 7 -29.74 -6.10 -8.35
C SER A 7 -28.48 -5.23 -8.37
N GLY A 8 -27.49 -5.63 -9.17
CA GLY A 8 -26.20 -4.94 -9.27
C GLY A 8 -25.13 -5.42 -8.28
N ASP A 9 -25.45 -6.38 -7.40
CA ASP A 9 -24.44 -7.02 -6.57
C ASP A 9 -23.54 -7.94 -7.40
N THR A 10 -22.29 -8.05 -6.95
CA THR A 10 -21.37 -9.13 -7.32
C THR A 10 -20.81 -9.74 -6.04
N LEU A 11 -20.36 -11.00 -6.07
CA LEU A 11 -19.74 -11.61 -4.89
C LEU A 11 -18.54 -10.80 -4.39
N PHE A 12 -17.82 -10.15 -5.30
CA PHE A 12 -16.74 -9.24 -4.95
C PHE A 12 -17.22 -8.02 -4.13
N LEU A 13 -18.28 -7.35 -4.59
CA LEU A 13 -18.84 -6.19 -3.88
C LEU A 13 -19.44 -6.60 -2.53
N ILE A 14 -20.10 -7.75 -2.47
CA ILE A 14 -20.66 -8.29 -1.22
C ILE A 14 -19.54 -8.63 -0.24
N ALA A 15 -18.51 -9.38 -0.67
CA ALA A 15 -17.36 -9.70 0.18
C ALA A 15 -16.72 -8.42 0.74
N ARG A 16 -16.48 -7.44 -0.13
CA ARG A 16 -15.93 -6.14 0.26
C ARG A 16 -16.82 -5.39 1.27
N ARG A 17 -18.14 -5.43 1.09
CA ARG A 17 -19.11 -4.81 2.01
C ARG A 17 -18.99 -5.36 3.43
N PHE A 18 -18.70 -6.65 3.55
CA PHE A 18 -18.56 -7.34 4.83
C PHE A 18 -17.11 -7.53 5.28
N GLY A 19 -16.15 -6.90 4.61
CA GLY A 19 -14.72 -7.00 4.96
C GLY A 19 -14.10 -8.39 4.71
N LEU A 20 -14.76 -9.23 3.90
CA LEU A 20 -14.33 -10.58 3.55
C LEU A 20 -13.49 -10.60 2.27
N THR A 21 -12.73 -11.66 2.06
CA THR A 21 -12.19 -12.01 0.74
C THR A 21 -13.26 -12.73 -0.08
N LEU A 22 -13.15 -12.68 -1.41
CA LEU A 22 -14.03 -13.45 -2.29
C LEU A 22 -13.91 -14.95 -2.01
N ASP A 23 -12.70 -15.44 -1.73
CA ASP A 23 -12.44 -16.84 -1.39
C ASP A 23 -13.12 -17.26 -0.08
N ALA A 24 -13.03 -16.44 0.97
CA ALA A 24 -13.74 -16.71 2.23
C ALA A 24 -15.26 -16.74 2.04
N LEU A 25 -15.78 -15.86 1.17
CA LEU A 25 -17.20 -15.87 0.81
C LEU A 25 -17.56 -17.12 -0.02
N LEU A 26 -16.72 -17.55 -0.97
CA LEU A 26 -16.95 -18.76 -1.76
C LEU A 26 -16.80 -20.04 -0.94
N ALA A 27 -15.86 -20.10 -0.01
CA ALA A 27 -15.67 -21.22 0.91
C ALA A 27 -16.89 -21.43 1.81
N ALA A 28 -17.55 -20.34 2.21
CA ALA A 28 -18.83 -20.39 2.90
C ALA A 28 -20.03 -20.76 2.00
N ASN A 29 -19.84 -20.72 0.67
CA ASN A 29 -20.88 -20.99 -0.34
C ASN A 29 -20.41 -22.01 -1.39
N PRO A 30 -20.08 -23.26 -1.00
CA PRO A 30 -19.54 -24.26 -1.93
C PRO A 30 -20.50 -24.67 -3.06
N GLY A 31 -21.78 -24.27 -2.98
CA GLY A 31 -22.77 -24.46 -4.05
C GLY A 31 -22.63 -23.48 -5.23
N ILE A 32 -21.86 -22.39 -5.07
CA ILE A 32 -21.61 -21.43 -6.14
C ILE A 32 -20.44 -21.95 -6.99
N ARG A 33 -20.74 -22.39 -8.21
CA ARG A 33 -19.75 -22.93 -9.15
C ARG A 33 -19.09 -21.86 -10.01
N ASP A 34 -19.82 -20.77 -10.27
CA ASP A 34 -19.36 -19.64 -11.05
C ASP A 34 -19.50 -18.36 -10.22
N PRO A 35 -18.40 -17.74 -9.75
CA PRO A 35 -18.43 -16.55 -8.92
C PRO A 35 -19.00 -15.30 -9.61
N ASP A 36 -18.99 -15.27 -10.95
CA ASP A 36 -19.49 -14.15 -11.73
C ASP A 36 -21.01 -14.27 -12.01
N LEU A 37 -21.62 -15.41 -11.66
CA LEU A 37 -23.01 -15.73 -11.93
C LEU A 37 -23.83 -15.86 -10.64
N ILE A 38 -24.22 -14.71 -10.08
CA ILE A 38 -25.20 -14.62 -9.00
C ILE A 38 -26.45 -13.87 -9.45
N TYR A 39 -27.59 -14.18 -8.84
CA TYR A 39 -28.88 -13.62 -9.22
C TYR A 39 -29.52 -12.84 -8.08
N PRO A 40 -30.21 -11.72 -8.35
CA PRO A 40 -31.02 -11.04 -7.35
C PRO A 40 -32.03 -12.00 -6.71
N GLY A 41 -32.14 -11.96 -5.38
CA GLY A 41 -32.96 -12.89 -4.60
C GLY A 41 -32.24 -14.18 -4.19
N GLN A 42 -31.05 -14.47 -4.72
CA GLN A 42 -30.22 -15.58 -4.26
C GLN A 42 -29.73 -15.32 -2.83
N VAL A 43 -29.90 -16.30 -1.95
CA VAL A 43 -29.39 -16.22 -0.57
C VAL A 43 -28.01 -16.84 -0.52
N ILE A 44 -27.04 -16.12 0.03
CA ILE A 44 -25.66 -16.60 0.25
C ILE A 44 -25.28 -16.46 1.72
N THR A 45 -24.43 -17.36 2.19
CA THR A 45 -23.88 -17.35 3.55
C THR A 45 -22.73 -16.36 3.62
N VAL A 46 -22.84 -15.37 4.49
CA VAL A 46 -21.74 -14.44 4.83
C VAL A 46 -21.17 -14.88 6.18
N PRO A 47 -19.96 -15.46 6.23
CA PRO A 47 -19.36 -15.89 7.48
C PRO A 47 -19.04 -14.67 8.34
N VAL A 48 -19.65 -14.62 9.53
CA VAL A 48 -19.33 -13.63 10.58
C VAL A 48 -18.27 -14.24 11.48
N GLY A 49 -17.01 -14.08 11.09
CA GLY A 49 -15.88 -14.27 12.00
C GLY A 49 -15.51 -12.92 12.58
N ASP A 50 -15.48 -12.81 13.91
CA ASP A 50 -14.89 -11.67 14.61
C ASP A 50 -13.55 -11.32 13.96
N GLY A 51 -13.39 -10.05 13.58
CA GLY A 51 -12.28 -9.62 12.74
C GLY A 51 -10.92 -9.94 13.32
N GLN A 52 -10.29 -11.03 12.89
CA GLN A 52 -8.86 -11.27 13.05
C GLN A 52 -8.40 -12.35 12.07
N GLY A 53 -7.68 -11.92 11.03
CA GLY A 53 -7.12 -12.77 10.00
C GLY A 53 -6.07 -11.97 9.25
N ASP A 54 -4.87 -12.00 9.79
CA ASP A 54 -3.66 -11.34 9.33
C ASP A 54 -3.45 -11.48 7.81
N GLY A 55 -3.47 -10.35 7.09
CA GLY A 55 -3.03 -10.26 5.70
C GLY A 55 -3.91 -11.03 4.71
N MET A 56 -4.84 -10.33 4.05
CA MET A 56 -5.53 -10.88 2.86
C MET A 56 -4.50 -11.43 1.86
N PRO A 57 -4.51 -12.75 1.55
CA PRO A 57 -3.86 -13.24 0.35
C PRO A 57 -4.60 -12.61 -0.84
N GLY A 58 -3.85 -12.00 -1.76
CA GLY A 58 -4.41 -11.45 -2.99
C GLY A 58 -5.26 -12.49 -3.73
N ILE A 59 -6.19 -11.99 -4.54
CA ILE A 59 -7.00 -12.80 -5.46
C ILE A 59 -6.10 -13.83 -6.16
N PRO A 60 -6.42 -15.14 -6.21
CA PRO A 60 -5.63 -16.12 -6.96
C PRO A 60 -5.42 -15.62 -8.39
N GLY A 61 -4.15 -15.40 -8.77
CA GLY A 61 -3.77 -14.86 -10.08
C GLY A 61 -3.54 -13.34 -10.17
N GLN A 62 -3.83 -12.55 -9.13
CA GLN A 62 -3.41 -11.14 -9.11
C GLN A 62 -1.95 -11.02 -8.68
N LYS A 63 -1.10 -10.55 -9.61
CA LYS A 63 0.31 -10.20 -9.33
C LYS A 63 0.40 -9.28 -8.10
N PRO A 64 1.29 -9.56 -7.13
CA PRO A 64 1.45 -8.74 -5.92
C PRO A 64 1.75 -7.28 -6.29
N LEU A 65 1.44 -6.35 -5.38
CA LEU A 65 1.90 -4.97 -5.50
C LEU A 65 3.42 -4.95 -5.30
N ASN A 66 4.15 -4.32 -6.21
CA ASN A 66 5.60 -4.20 -6.14
C ASN A 66 6.02 -2.74 -6.10
N LEU A 67 7.02 -2.45 -5.27
CA LEU A 67 7.82 -1.24 -5.37
C LEU A 67 8.83 -1.43 -6.50
N LEU A 68 8.79 -0.54 -7.50
CA LEU A 68 9.66 -0.60 -8.66
C LEU A 68 10.95 0.18 -8.44
N SER A 69 10.85 1.36 -7.84
CA SER A 69 12.02 2.19 -7.56
C SER A 69 11.77 3.17 -6.41
N VAL A 70 12.87 3.61 -5.80
CA VAL A 70 12.91 4.76 -4.88
C VAL A 70 14.02 5.68 -5.33
N SER A 71 13.63 6.89 -5.74
CA SER A 71 14.54 7.90 -6.24
C SER A 71 14.39 9.22 -5.48
N LEU A 72 15.38 10.08 -5.61
CA LEU A 72 15.25 11.48 -5.19
C LEU A 72 14.55 12.28 -6.30
N ALA A 73 13.82 13.33 -5.93
CA ALA A 73 13.26 14.28 -6.89
C ALA A 73 14.33 15.00 -7.71
N SER A 74 15.56 15.09 -7.19
CA SER A 74 16.75 15.57 -7.90
C SER A 74 17.40 14.53 -8.83
N GLY A 75 16.86 13.31 -8.87
CA GLY A 75 17.45 12.16 -9.56
C GLY A 75 18.38 11.33 -8.68
N GLY A 76 18.64 10.10 -9.11
CA GLY A 76 19.47 9.11 -8.41
C GLY A 76 18.66 8.13 -7.56
N GLU A 77 19.19 6.91 -7.44
CA GLU A 77 18.63 5.86 -6.59
C GLU A 77 18.96 6.11 -5.11
N VAL A 78 18.05 5.71 -4.23
CA VAL A 78 18.17 5.93 -2.78
C VAL A 78 18.70 4.70 -2.06
N GLN A 79 18.33 3.49 -2.51
CA GLN A 79 18.71 2.24 -1.87
C GLN A 79 20.25 2.11 -1.83
N GLY A 80 20.81 2.04 -0.62
CA GLY A 80 22.25 1.93 -0.39
C GLY A 80 23.04 3.21 -0.67
N SER A 81 22.40 4.31 -1.05
CA SER A 81 23.07 5.57 -1.37
C SER A 81 23.70 6.21 -0.12
N THR A 82 24.89 6.79 -0.27
CA THR A 82 25.61 7.51 0.79
C THR A 82 25.60 9.03 0.63
N ASN A 83 24.98 9.52 -0.44
CA ASN A 83 25.00 10.92 -0.85
C ASN A 83 23.60 11.55 -0.83
N VAL A 84 22.72 11.09 0.06
CA VAL A 84 21.37 11.67 0.18
C VAL A 84 21.47 13.05 0.83
N PRO A 85 20.84 14.11 0.28
CA PRO A 85 20.87 15.43 0.90
C PRO A 85 20.12 15.45 2.23
N ALA A 86 20.39 16.45 3.09
CA ALA A 86 19.70 16.60 4.38
C ALA A 86 18.20 16.89 4.25
N ASN A 87 17.75 17.47 3.13
CA ASN A 87 16.33 17.72 2.84
C ASN A 87 15.88 16.94 1.60
N PRO A 88 15.83 15.59 1.67
CA PRO A 88 15.47 14.79 0.52
C PRO A 88 13.96 14.84 0.27
N ARG A 89 13.59 14.86 -1.01
CA ARG A 89 12.23 14.53 -1.44
C ARG A 89 12.30 13.20 -2.19
N PHE A 90 11.73 12.16 -1.60
CA PHE A 90 11.69 10.82 -2.17
C PHE A 90 10.50 10.68 -3.12
N ILE A 91 10.70 9.93 -4.20
CA ILE A 91 9.67 9.47 -5.12
C ILE A 91 9.69 7.95 -5.07
N LEU A 92 8.59 7.36 -4.61
CA LEU A 92 8.40 5.91 -4.56
C LEU A 92 7.46 5.54 -5.70
N ASN A 93 7.94 4.73 -6.64
CA ASN A 93 7.17 4.28 -7.80
C ASN A 93 6.73 2.82 -7.62
N PHE A 94 5.46 2.54 -7.89
CA PHE A 94 4.85 1.22 -7.74
C PHE A 94 4.28 0.70 -9.07
N ASP A 95 4.12 -0.62 -9.19
CA ASP A 95 3.55 -1.23 -10.40
C ASP A 95 2.02 -1.10 -10.53
N LYS A 96 1.33 -0.61 -9.49
CA LYS A 96 -0.12 -0.40 -9.46
C LYS A 96 -0.48 0.95 -8.88
N ASN A 97 -1.71 1.40 -9.13
CA ASN A 97 -2.23 2.64 -8.55
C ASN A 97 -2.33 2.51 -7.02
N VAL A 98 -1.55 3.30 -6.29
CA VAL A 98 -1.49 3.32 -4.82
C VAL A 98 -1.97 4.63 -4.21
N VAL A 99 -2.44 5.57 -5.04
CA VAL A 99 -2.85 6.91 -4.61
C VAL A 99 -4.30 7.24 -4.89
N SER A 100 -5.13 6.26 -5.27
CA SER A 100 -6.57 6.49 -5.46
C SER A 100 -7.26 6.88 -4.15
N ASP A 101 -8.31 7.68 -4.23
CA ASP A 101 -9.03 8.24 -3.07
C ASP A 101 -9.50 7.17 -2.08
N ASN A 102 -9.91 6.01 -2.60
CA ASN A 102 -10.42 4.91 -1.79
C ASN A 102 -9.36 4.21 -0.92
N VAL A 103 -8.06 4.41 -1.19
CA VAL A 103 -6.96 3.77 -0.45
C VAL A 103 -6.02 4.76 0.24
N TRP A 104 -6.06 6.04 -0.16
CA TRP A 104 -5.05 7.03 0.22
C TRP A 104 -4.90 7.24 1.73
N GLU A 105 -6.00 7.41 2.46
CA GLU A 105 -5.93 7.68 3.91
C GLU A 105 -5.28 6.55 4.71
N ASN A 106 -5.39 5.31 4.20
CA ASN A 106 -4.72 4.16 4.79
C ASN A 106 -3.26 4.09 4.32
N ASN A 107 -3.01 4.22 3.02
CA ASN A 107 -1.68 4.09 2.44
C ASN A 107 -0.69 5.13 2.96
N ARG A 108 -1.13 6.38 3.18
CA ARG A 108 -0.23 7.43 3.68
C ARG A 108 0.32 7.15 5.09
N LYS A 109 -0.30 6.23 5.83
CA LYS A 109 0.15 5.75 7.15
C LYS A 109 1.09 4.55 7.08
N SER A 110 1.30 3.97 5.90
CA SER A 110 2.18 2.80 5.72
C SER A 110 3.66 3.15 5.66
N PHE A 111 4.06 4.40 5.93
CA PHE A 111 5.43 4.86 5.82
C PHE A 111 5.95 5.37 7.15
N SER A 112 7.20 5.05 7.47
CA SER A 112 7.92 5.62 8.60
C SER A 112 9.39 5.77 8.27
N LEU A 113 10.04 6.77 8.88
CA LEU A 113 11.46 7.03 8.71
C LEU A 113 12.13 6.96 10.06
N GLN A 114 13.21 6.19 10.17
CA GLN A 114 13.97 6.02 11.40
C GLN A 114 15.47 6.23 11.14
N SER A 115 16.17 6.81 12.11
CA SER A 115 17.64 6.85 12.09
C SER A 115 18.24 5.50 12.46
N GLN A 116 19.54 5.33 12.25
CA GLN A 116 20.32 4.17 12.71
C GLN A 116 20.18 3.87 14.22
N ASN A 117 19.77 4.87 15.02
CA ASN A 117 19.54 4.75 16.45
C ASN A 117 18.05 4.50 16.78
N MET A 118 17.25 4.08 15.80
CA MET A 118 15.80 3.82 15.93
C MET A 118 14.97 5.06 16.34
N VAL A 119 15.50 6.27 16.15
CA VAL A 119 14.76 7.50 16.41
C VAL A 119 13.84 7.79 15.23
N SER A 120 12.53 7.84 15.48
CA SER A 120 11.52 8.18 14.47
C SER A 120 11.66 9.63 14.01
N VAL A 121 11.64 9.84 12.69
CA VAL A 121 11.63 11.14 12.05
C VAL A 121 10.23 11.41 11.49
N PRO A 122 9.61 12.55 11.81
CA PRO A 122 8.32 12.91 11.23
C PRO A 122 8.46 13.18 9.73
N ILE A 123 7.51 12.65 8.95
CA ILE A 123 7.50 12.73 7.49
C ILE A 123 6.14 13.22 6.98
N ASP A 124 6.18 13.98 5.90
CA ASP A 124 5.01 14.28 5.08
C ASP A 124 4.94 13.28 3.94
N VAL A 125 3.77 12.63 3.83
CA VAL A 125 3.46 11.66 2.77
C VAL A 125 2.38 12.27 1.89
N THR A 126 2.71 12.51 0.63
CA THR A 126 1.86 13.25 -0.31
C THR A 126 1.68 12.50 -1.63
N ARG A 127 0.63 12.85 -2.36
CA ARG A 127 0.30 12.33 -3.70
C ARG A 127 0.00 13.49 -4.64
N ILE A 128 0.06 13.21 -5.93
CA ILE A 128 -0.63 14.00 -6.94
C ILE A 128 -1.93 13.26 -7.26
N PRO A 129 -3.12 13.88 -7.07
CA PRO A 129 -4.39 13.22 -7.37
C PRO A 129 -4.47 12.76 -8.82
N GLU A 130 -5.08 11.59 -9.05
CA GLU A 130 -5.21 11.02 -10.40
C GLU A 130 -6.05 11.89 -11.36
N THR A 131 -6.88 12.79 -10.81
CA THR A 131 -7.65 13.80 -11.54
C THR A 131 -6.79 14.99 -12.00
N VAL A 132 -5.64 15.22 -11.37
CA VAL A 132 -4.70 16.29 -11.72
C VAL A 132 -3.66 15.77 -12.71
N ASP A 133 -3.04 14.62 -12.42
CA ASP A 133 -2.09 13.97 -13.31
C ASP A 133 -2.17 12.44 -13.16
N PHE A 134 -2.78 11.80 -14.16
CA PHE A 134 -2.95 10.35 -14.19
C PHE A 134 -1.62 9.58 -14.28
N SER A 135 -0.55 10.20 -14.79
CA SER A 135 0.77 9.57 -14.85
C SER A 135 1.36 9.33 -13.45
N GLN A 136 0.90 10.11 -12.46
CA GLN A 136 1.40 10.06 -11.08
C GLN A 136 0.65 9.07 -10.19
N ARG A 137 -0.33 8.33 -10.73
CA ARG A 137 -1.15 7.38 -9.96
C ARG A 137 -0.35 6.28 -9.25
N GLN A 138 0.89 6.06 -9.68
CA GLN A 138 1.82 5.05 -9.16
C GLN A 138 2.89 5.65 -8.25
N ASN A 139 2.87 6.96 -8.00
CA ASN A 139 3.94 7.68 -7.31
C ASN A 139 3.46 8.22 -5.96
N ILE A 140 4.23 7.93 -4.91
CA ILE A 140 4.09 8.53 -3.58
C ILE A 140 5.32 9.38 -3.30
N PHE A 141 5.09 10.58 -2.78
CA PHE A 141 6.15 11.53 -2.45
C PHE A 141 6.30 11.60 -0.94
N ILE A 142 7.55 11.49 -0.46
CA ILE A 142 7.86 11.54 0.97
C ILE A 142 8.93 12.59 1.23
N GLN A 143 8.71 13.43 2.24
CA GLN A 143 9.68 14.43 2.66
C GLN A 143 9.75 14.46 4.20
N PRO A 144 10.94 14.50 4.81
CA PRO A 144 11.08 14.77 6.24
C PRO A 144 10.57 16.17 6.59
N GLN A 145 9.84 16.30 7.70
CA GLN A 145 9.37 17.61 8.17
C GLN A 145 10.50 18.53 8.67
N ARG A 146 11.69 17.96 8.89
CA ARG A 146 12.90 18.66 9.32
C ARG A 146 14.12 18.08 8.62
N PRO A 147 15.20 18.87 8.45
CA PRO A 147 16.44 18.36 7.89
C PRO A 147 16.96 17.14 8.65
N LEU A 148 17.41 16.14 7.91
CA LEU A 148 18.07 14.96 8.42
C LEU A 148 19.51 15.29 8.86
N THR A 149 20.03 14.52 9.81
CA THR A 149 21.38 14.70 10.36
C THR A 149 22.42 14.23 9.35
N ALA A 150 23.37 15.10 9.01
CA ALA A 150 24.49 14.79 8.13
C ALA A 150 25.29 13.57 8.62
N GLY A 151 25.78 12.76 7.69
CA GLY A 151 26.56 11.57 7.99
C GLY A 151 25.79 10.42 8.65
N THR A 152 24.49 10.58 8.92
CA THR A 152 23.67 9.59 9.62
C THR A 152 22.98 8.66 8.63
N ALA A 153 22.93 7.36 8.96
CA ALA A 153 22.17 6.37 8.21
C ALA A 153 20.70 6.36 8.66
N TYR A 154 19.79 6.13 7.71
CA TYR A 154 18.35 6.10 7.90
C TYR A 154 17.72 4.91 7.16
N GLY A 155 16.61 4.43 7.70
CA GLY A 155 15.72 3.46 7.09
C GLY A 155 14.35 4.07 6.82
N LEU A 156 13.94 4.11 5.56
CA LEU A 156 12.55 4.37 5.17
C LEU A 156 11.81 3.04 5.08
N HIS A 157 10.82 2.83 5.95
CA HIS A 157 10.07 1.59 6.04
C HIS A 157 8.71 1.73 5.40
N ILE A 158 8.31 0.71 4.63
CA ILE A 158 7.01 0.58 3.99
C ILE A 158 6.32 -0.66 4.57
N SER A 159 5.11 -0.47 5.09
CA SER A 159 4.35 -1.54 5.72
C SER A 159 3.77 -2.53 4.67
N PRO A 160 3.68 -3.83 5.00
CA PRO A 160 3.10 -4.84 4.12
C PRO A 160 1.63 -4.57 3.76
N GLN A 161 0.94 -3.75 4.56
CA GLN A 161 -0.47 -3.41 4.39
C GLN A 161 -0.72 -2.31 3.35
N LEU A 162 0.34 -1.67 2.80
CA LEU A 162 0.21 -0.76 1.66
C LEU A 162 -0.53 -1.48 0.53
N ARG A 163 -1.57 -0.86 -0.02
CA ARG A 163 -2.46 -1.52 -0.99
C ARG A 163 -2.69 -0.71 -2.25
N SER A 164 -2.89 -1.41 -3.35
CA SER A 164 -3.34 -0.82 -4.60
C SER A 164 -4.84 -0.50 -4.58
N LYS A 165 -5.32 0.32 -5.52
CA LYS A 165 -6.75 0.58 -5.79
C LYS A 165 -7.57 -0.72 -5.95
N ALA A 166 -6.96 -1.76 -6.51
CA ALA A 166 -7.57 -3.08 -6.72
C ALA A 166 -7.60 -3.96 -5.45
N GLY A 167 -7.06 -3.49 -4.33
CA GLY A 167 -7.04 -4.22 -3.05
C GLY A 167 -5.80 -5.10 -2.82
N VAL A 168 -4.94 -5.29 -3.82
CA VAL A 168 -3.69 -6.06 -3.66
C VAL A 168 -2.72 -5.33 -2.75
N THR A 169 -2.23 -6.01 -1.71
CA THR A 169 -1.24 -5.49 -0.77
C THR A 169 0.20 -5.72 -1.24
N LEU A 170 1.14 -4.94 -0.68
CA LEU A 170 2.58 -5.16 -0.82
C LEU A 170 2.99 -6.53 -0.25
N GLY A 171 2.30 -6.99 0.79
CA GLY A 171 2.41 -8.35 1.34
C GLY A 171 3.69 -8.60 2.14
N ARG A 172 4.70 -7.73 2.03
CA ARG A 172 5.93 -7.76 2.82
C ARG A 172 6.35 -6.35 3.23
N ALA A 173 7.00 -6.25 4.39
CA ALA A 173 7.66 -5.01 4.76
C ALA A 173 8.84 -4.75 3.80
N VAL A 174 9.03 -3.50 3.41
CA VAL A 174 10.19 -3.06 2.61
C VAL A 174 10.94 -2.01 3.41
N THR A 175 12.27 -2.12 3.45
CA THR A 175 13.12 -1.13 4.10
C THR A 175 14.11 -0.59 3.09
N ILE A 176 14.13 0.74 2.95
CA ILE A 176 15.06 1.46 2.10
C ILE A 176 16.12 2.12 2.97
N ASN A 177 17.34 1.62 2.88
CA ASN A 177 18.47 2.10 3.66
C ASN A 177 19.25 3.13 2.86
N PHE A 178 19.59 4.24 3.48
CA PHE A 178 20.45 5.27 2.88
C PHE A 178 21.24 6.01 3.95
N ARG A 179 22.25 6.77 3.54
CA ARG A 179 23.02 7.66 4.40
C ARG A 179 22.98 9.08 3.86
N VAL A 180 22.76 10.02 4.76
CA VAL A 180 22.80 11.45 4.47
C VAL A 180 24.26 11.86 4.29
N ILE A 181 24.54 12.65 3.26
CA ILE A 181 25.87 13.18 2.99
C ILE A 181 26.47 13.77 4.27
N GLY A 182 27.69 13.34 4.61
CA GLY A 182 28.45 13.91 5.72
C GLY A 182 29.05 15.25 5.32
N GLN A 183 29.32 16.12 6.30
CA GLN A 183 30.36 17.12 6.07
C GLN A 183 31.67 16.36 5.77
N ALA A 184 32.43 16.83 4.78
CA ALA A 184 33.80 16.37 4.61
C ALA A 184 34.54 16.55 5.95
N PRO A 185 35.41 15.62 6.37
CA PRO A 185 36.31 15.90 7.48
C PRO A 185 37.06 17.19 7.15
N GLY A 186 36.87 18.21 8.00
CA GLY A 186 37.58 19.48 7.91
C GLY A 186 39.04 19.36 8.28
#